data_AF-A0A7W1U6T2-F1
#
_entry.id   AF-A0A7W1U6T2-F1
#
_cell.length_a   1.000
_cell.length_b   1.000
_cell.length_c   1.000
_cell.angle_alpha   90.00
_cell.angle_beta   90.00
_cell.angle_gamma   90.00
#
_symmetry.space_group_name_H-M   'P 1'
#
loop_
_entity.id
_entity.type
_entity.pdbx_description
1 polymer ?
#
loop_
_entity_poly.entity_id
_entity_poly.type
_entity_poly.pdbx_seq_one_letter_code
_entity_poly.pdbx_strand_id
1 'polypeptide(L)'
;MKCFLLIPLVLLSACASHPSKRFTVARAVQVGQPVTSTGLRVAGQLTEYRLGRYVDARDPLVMHEGHPVYRIENSAKWDLRPQNGKALAQKDLVVRPSVAGDDAVVAEVNKQRAATRQFTEQTVTLNQRLAELSKAVGQTQEIAKENVTLKRDVVALRERLDALDARAQDHKSSSSPQPSPSEDKW
;
A
#
# COMPACT_ATOMS: atom_id res chain seq x y z
N MET A 1 42.37 82.38 -34.77
CA MET A 1 41.92 81.46 -33.70
C MET A 1 40.40 81.30 -33.78
N LYS A 2 39.90 80.30 -34.52
CA LYS A 2 38.46 80.13 -34.78
C LYS A 2 38.00 78.68 -34.97
N CYS A 3 38.83 77.70 -34.61
CA CYS A 3 38.55 76.27 -34.81
C CYS A 3 38.11 75.52 -33.53
N PHE A 4 38.01 76.19 -32.38
CA PHE A 4 37.64 75.53 -31.12
C PHE A 4 36.12 75.41 -30.88
N LEU A 5 35.28 75.96 -31.77
CA LEU A 5 33.82 75.94 -31.62
C LEU A 5 33.14 74.69 -32.22
N LEU A 6 33.88 73.82 -32.92
CA LEU A 6 33.31 72.60 -33.53
C LEU A 6 33.37 71.34 -32.64
N ILE A 7 34.15 71.38 -31.55
CA ILE A 7 34.33 70.25 -30.64
C ILE A 7 33.05 69.89 -29.85
N PRO A 8 32.25 70.83 -29.29
CA PRO A 8 31.07 70.44 -28.51
C PRO A 8 29.97 69.83 -29.38
N LEU A 9 29.93 70.16 -30.67
CA LEU A 9 28.86 69.73 -31.58
C LEU A 9 28.98 68.26 -32.00
N VAL A 10 30.21 67.71 -32.04
CA VAL A 10 30.45 66.29 -32.34
C VAL A 10 30.05 65.40 -31.14
N LEU A 11 30.30 65.86 -29.92
CA LEU A 11 29.98 65.12 -28.68
C LEU A 11 28.47 64.96 -28.43
N LEU A 12 27.64 65.88 -28.92
CA LEU A 12 26.17 65.80 -28.81
C LEU A 12 25.53 64.78 -29.78
N SER A 13 26.23 64.37 -30.85
CA SER A 13 25.70 63.43 -31.84
C SER A 13 25.92 61.95 -31.49
N ALA A 14 26.75 61.65 -30.48
CA ALA A 14 27.16 60.29 -30.16
C ALA A 14 26.19 59.53 -29.21
N CYS A 15 25.16 60.18 -28.67
CA CYS A 15 24.28 59.59 -27.66
C CYS A 15 22.97 58.96 -28.18
N ALA A 16 22.73 58.88 -29.50
CA ALA A 16 21.44 58.44 -30.05
C ALA A 16 21.40 57.00 -30.60
N SER A 17 22.41 56.17 -30.32
CA SER A 17 22.45 54.77 -30.80
C SER A 17 22.06 53.77 -29.70
N HIS A 18 20.78 53.72 -29.35
CA HIS A 18 20.21 52.56 -28.66
C HIS A 18 19.43 51.70 -29.67
N PRO A 19 19.84 50.45 -29.94
CA PRO A 19 19.07 49.55 -30.78
C PRO A 19 17.76 49.18 -30.07
N SER A 20 16.63 49.61 -30.63
CA SER A 20 15.31 49.15 -30.22
C SER A 20 15.21 47.65 -30.49
N LYS A 21 15.27 46.84 -29.43
CA LYS A 21 14.93 45.41 -29.49
C LYS A 21 13.45 45.31 -29.85
N ARG A 22 13.17 45.09 -31.15
CA ARG A 22 11.83 44.73 -31.61
C ARG A 22 11.49 43.38 -31.02
N PHE A 23 10.62 43.37 -30.01
CA PHE A 23 9.99 42.14 -29.54
C PHE A 23 9.00 41.70 -30.61
N THR A 24 9.35 40.65 -31.36
CA THR A 24 8.40 39.94 -32.19
C THR A 24 7.43 39.23 -31.25
N VAL A 25 6.23 39.78 -31.08
CA VAL A 25 5.15 39.10 -30.34
C VAL A 25 4.86 37.81 -31.09
N ALA A 26 5.17 36.67 -30.47
CA ALA A 26 4.83 35.37 -31.00
C ALA A 26 3.30 35.31 -31.16
N ARG A 27 2.84 35.17 -32.41
CA ARG A 27 1.43 35.03 -32.73
C ARG A 27 0.86 33.86 -31.94
N ALA A 28 -0.19 34.12 -31.15
CA ALA A 28 -0.90 33.08 -30.41
C ALA A 28 -1.28 31.95 -31.38
N VAL A 29 -0.82 30.73 -31.07
CA VAL A 29 -1.23 29.53 -31.81
C VAL A 29 -2.74 29.40 -31.63
N GLN A 30 -3.46 29.36 -32.75
CA GLN A 30 -4.90 29.10 -32.76
C GLN A 30 -5.12 27.76 -32.05
N VAL A 31 -5.80 27.80 -30.90
CA VAL A 31 -6.24 26.60 -30.19
C VAL A 31 -7.20 25.88 -31.13
N GLY A 32 -6.84 24.67 -31.55
CA GLY A 32 -7.66 23.85 -32.44
C GLY A 32 -9.06 23.66 -31.84
N GLN A 33 -10.08 23.58 -32.69
CA GLN A 33 -11.45 23.32 -32.24
C GLN A 33 -11.50 22.05 -31.38
N PRO A 34 -12.32 22.03 -30.30
CA PRO A 34 -12.46 20.86 -29.45
C PRO A 34 -13.01 19.71 -30.30
N VAL A 35 -12.17 18.70 -30.52
CA VAL A 35 -12.57 17.50 -31.24
C VAL A 35 -13.50 16.72 -30.30
N THR A 36 -14.73 16.47 -30.74
CA THR A 36 -15.64 15.57 -30.03
C THR A 36 -14.96 14.21 -29.88
N SER A 37 -15.05 13.59 -28.69
CA SER A 37 -14.38 12.32 -28.38
C SER A 37 -14.80 11.16 -29.29
N THR A 38 -15.92 11.30 -30.00
CA THR A 38 -16.43 10.39 -31.02
C THR A 38 -15.43 10.26 -32.17
N GLY A 39 -14.71 9.13 -32.21
CA GLY A 39 -13.73 8.81 -33.26
C GLY A 39 -12.25 8.96 -32.87
N LEU A 40 -11.94 9.51 -31.67
CA LEU A 40 -10.56 9.53 -31.16
C LEU A 40 -10.13 8.20 -30.51
N ARG A 41 -11.11 7.39 -30.11
CA ARG A 41 -10.90 6.09 -29.46
C ARG A 41 -11.68 5.01 -30.17
N VAL A 42 -11.06 3.85 -30.28
CA VAL A 42 -11.73 2.59 -30.61
C VAL A 42 -12.45 2.12 -29.35
N ALA A 43 -13.77 1.92 -29.45
CA ALA A 43 -14.57 1.43 -28.33
C ALA A 43 -14.09 0.04 -27.91
N GLY A 44 -14.12 -0.23 -26.60
CA GLY A 44 -13.87 -1.56 -26.08
C GLY A 44 -15.02 -2.50 -26.42
N GLN A 45 -14.73 -3.80 -26.51
CA GLN A 45 -15.72 -4.84 -26.78
C GLN A 45 -15.95 -5.65 -25.50
N LEU A 46 -17.16 -5.57 -24.97
CA LEU A 46 -17.64 -6.38 -23.86
C LEU A 46 -18.49 -7.53 -24.42
N THR A 47 -18.14 -8.76 -24.08
CA THR A 47 -18.86 -9.95 -24.53
C THR A 47 -19.43 -10.69 -23.32
N GLU A 48 -20.70 -11.07 -23.39
CA GLU A 48 -21.37 -11.91 -22.40
C GLU A 48 -21.16 -13.39 -22.74
N TYR A 49 -20.66 -14.16 -21.77
CA TYR A 49 -20.55 -15.61 -21.84
C TYR A 49 -21.49 -16.22 -20.82
N ARG A 50 -22.26 -17.23 -21.22
CA ARG A 50 -23.11 -17.98 -20.29
C ARG A 50 -22.47 -19.32 -20.00
N LEU A 51 -22.18 -19.57 -18.72
CA LEU A 51 -21.49 -20.78 -18.26
C LEU A 51 -22.41 -21.62 -17.39
N GLY A 52 -22.34 -22.95 -17.55
CA GLY A 52 -23.03 -23.87 -16.65
C GLY A 52 -24.53 -24.01 -16.87
N ARG A 53 -25.01 -23.92 -18.12
CA ARG A 53 -26.37 -24.37 -18.44
C ARG A 53 -26.41 -25.90 -18.38
N TYR A 54 -27.31 -26.46 -17.59
CA TYR A 54 -27.49 -27.90 -17.49
C TYR A 54 -28.94 -28.27 -17.20
N VAL A 55 -29.29 -29.51 -17.52
CA VAL A 55 -30.57 -30.13 -17.16
C VAL A 55 -30.35 -30.90 -15.87
N ASP A 56 -31.24 -30.74 -14.88
CA ASP A 56 -31.12 -31.46 -13.62
C ASP A 56 -31.15 -32.98 -13.87
N ALA A 57 -30.17 -33.70 -13.34
CA ALA A 57 -30.10 -35.15 -13.49
C ALA A 57 -31.24 -35.86 -12.74
N ARG A 58 -31.87 -35.20 -11.76
CA ARG A 58 -33.00 -35.74 -10.98
C ARG A 58 -34.36 -35.43 -11.61
N ASP A 59 -34.45 -34.36 -12.39
CA ASP A 59 -35.68 -33.96 -13.09
C ASP A 59 -35.35 -33.42 -14.49
N PRO A 60 -35.58 -34.21 -15.55
CA PRO A 60 -35.26 -33.81 -16.92
C PRO A 60 -36.15 -32.68 -17.46
N LEU A 61 -37.21 -32.31 -16.75
CA LEU A 61 -38.06 -31.18 -17.10
C LEU A 61 -37.56 -29.86 -16.52
N VAL A 62 -36.58 -29.89 -15.61
CA VAL A 62 -35.99 -28.70 -14.99
C VAL A 62 -34.63 -28.40 -15.60
N MET A 63 -34.50 -27.17 -16.10
CA MET A 63 -33.26 -26.67 -16.69
C MET A 63 -32.74 -25.48 -15.91
N HIS A 64 -31.48 -25.54 -15.51
CA HIS A 64 -30.78 -24.43 -14.89
C HIS A 64 -30.10 -23.59 -15.97
N GLU A 65 -30.45 -22.30 -16.01
CA GLU A 65 -29.83 -21.34 -16.90
C GLU A 65 -28.40 -21.02 -16.47
N GLY A 66 -27.51 -20.83 -17.46
CA GLY A 66 -26.11 -20.54 -17.21
C GLY A 66 -25.91 -19.13 -16.62
N HIS A 67 -24.91 -19.00 -15.74
CA HIS A 67 -24.54 -17.71 -15.16
C HIS A 67 -23.89 -16.81 -16.21
N PRO A 68 -24.33 -15.54 -16.37
CA PRO A 68 -23.71 -14.60 -17.29
C PRO A 68 -22.39 -14.06 -16.72
N VAL A 69 -21.32 -14.13 -17.50
CA VAL A 69 -20.00 -13.59 -17.22
C VAL A 69 -19.64 -12.61 -18.31
N TYR A 70 -19.42 -11.35 -17.95
CA TYR A 70 -18.99 -10.32 -18.88
C TYR A 70 -17.46 -10.26 -18.94
N ARG A 71 -16.89 -10.40 -20.13
CA ARG A 71 -15.45 -10.28 -20.36
C ARG A 71 -15.14 -9.20 -21.38
N ILE A 72 -14.13 -8.40 -21.08
CA ILE A 72 -13.60 -7.41 -22.00
C ILE A 72 -12.67 -8.14 -22.98
N GLU A 73 -13.12 -8.35 -24.21
CA GLU A 73 -12.31 -8.98 -25.27
C GLU A 73 -11.27 -8.02 -25.85
N ASN A 74 -11.67 -6.75 -25.99
CA ASN A 74 -10.81 -5.71 -26.49
C ASN A 74 -10.97 -4.47 -25.62
N SER A 75 -9.87 -3.98 -25.06
CA SER A 75 -9.88 -2.77 -24.26
C SER A 75 -10.03 -1.54 -25.16
N ALA A 76 -10.70 -0.51 -24.64
CA ALA A 76 -10.79 0.76 -25.34
C ALA A 76 -9.37 1.34 -25.50
N LYS A 77 -9.01 1.69 -26.73
CA LYS A 77 -7.67 2.21 -27.07
C LYS A 77 -7.77 3.43 -27.97
N TRP A 78 -6.74 4.26 -27.96
CA TRP A 78 -6.63 5.39 -28.87
C TRP A 78 -6.59 4.89 -30.33
N ASP A 79 -7.32 5.56 -31.21
CA ASP A 79 -7.26 5.27 -32.64
C ASP A 79 -5.99 5.89 -33.20
N LEU A 80 -4.97 5.06 -33.42
CA LEU A 80 -3.67 5.45 -33.99
C LEU A 80 -3.62 5.31 -35.51
N ARG A 81 -4.76 4.99 -36.16
CA ARG A 81 -4.79 4.90 -37.61
C ARG A 81 -4.47 6.26 -38.21
N PRO A 82 -3.61 6.33 -39.24
CA PRO A 82 -3.34 7.58 -39.93
C PRO A 82 -4.67 8.10 -40.48
N GLN A 83 -5.16 9.21 -39.94
CA GLN A 83 -6.33 9.85 -40.52
C GLN A 83 -5.91 10.33 -41.91
N ASN A 84 -6.63 9.88 -42.95
CA ASN A 84 -6.32 10.18 -44.35
C ASN A 84 -6.43 11.68 -44.72
N GLY A 85 -6.57 12.57 -43.75
CA GLY A 85 -6.45 14.01 -43.93
C GLY A 85 -5.00 14.42 -43.83
N LYS A 86 -4.46 14.95 -44.95
CA LYS A 86 -3.15 15.63 -45.10
C LYS A 86 -2.18 15.34 -43.97
N ALA A 87 -1.18 14.50 -44.24
CA ALA A 87 0.04 14.37 -43.43
C ALA A 87 0.36 15.75 -42.84
N LEU A 88 0.18 15.88 -41.52
CA LEU A 88 0.49 17.11 -40.81
C LEU A 88 1.90 17.44 -41.25
N ALA A 89 2.05 18.56 -41.98
CA ALA A 89 3.34 18.99 -42.49
C ALA A 89 4.30 18.86 -41.32
N GLN A 90 5.34 18.02 -41.50
CA GLN A 90 6.34 17.71 -40.49
C GLN A 90 6.86 19.05 -40.00
N LYS A 91 6.25 19.55 -38.92
CA LYS A 91 6.62 20.82 -38.34
C LYS A 91 8.03 20.55 -37.87
N ASP A 92 8.96 21.30 -38.44
CA ASP A 92 10.38 21.30 -38.09
C ASP A 92 10.48 20.90 -36.64
N LEU A 93 11.15 19.76 -36.41
CA LEU A 93 11.39 19.22 -35.08
C LEU A 93 11.87 20.40 -34.26
N VAL A 94 10.97 20.95 -33.43
CA VAL A 94 11.30 21.98 -32.48
C VAL A 94 12.41 21.34 -31.70
N VAL A 95 13.62 21.86 -31.90
CA VAL A 95 14.82 21.53 -31.16
C VAL A 95 14.34 21.30 -29.74
N ARG A 96 14.40 20.05 -29.27
CA ARG A 96 14.05 19.74 -27.88
C ARG A 96 14.76 20.81 -27.08
N PRO A 97 14.06 21.66 -26.30
CA PRO A 97 14.79 22.40 -25.30
C PRO A 97 15.54 21.30 -24.55
N SER A 98 16.87 21.38 -24.57
CA SER A 98 17.65 20.55 -23.67
C SER A 98 16.97 20.75 -22.33
N VAL A 99 16.57 19.65 -21.70
CA VAL A 99 16.04 19.69 -20.33
C VAL A 99 17.26 20.05 -19.48
N ALA A 100 17.73 21.28 -19.59
CA ALA A 100 18.56 21.93 -18.60
C ALA A 100 17.68 21.87 -17.36
N GLY A 101 18.14 21.06 -16.40
CA GLY A 101 17.38 20.62 -15.25
C GLY A 101 16.58 21.76 -14.65
N ASP A 102 15.26 21.63 -14.74
CA ASP A 102 14.36 22.50 -14.02
C ASP A 102 14.58 22.17 -12.54
N ASP A 103 15.37 23.00 -11.85
CA ASP A 103 15.85 22.77 -10.49
C ASP A 103 14.68 22.49 -9.53
N ALA A 104 13.52 23.07 -9.82
CA ALA A 104 12.25 22.79 -9.16
C ALA A 104 11.79 21.33 -9.27
N VAL A 105 11.92 20.72 -10.46
CA VAL A 105 11.56 19.32 -10.69
C VAL A 105 12.55 18.39 -9.99
N VAL A 106 13.84 18.71 -10.00
CA VAL A 106 14.87 17.94 -9.28
C VAL A 106 14.66 18.02 -7.77
N ALA A 107 14.34 19.21 -7.25
CA ALA A 107 14.02 19.41 -5.83
C ALA A 107 12.77 18.62 -5.41
N GLU A 108 11.72 18.61 -6.24
CA GLU A 108 10.49 17.88 -5.93
C GLU A 108 10.70 16.36 -5.96
N VAL A 109 11.42 15.85 -6.96
CA VAL A 109 11.79 14.41 -7.01
C VAL A 109 12.62 14.01 -5.79
N ASN A 110 13.57 14.85 -5.36
CA ASN A 110 14.34 14.59 -4.15
C ASN A 110 13.49 14.61 -2.88
N LYS A 111 12.51 15.52 -2.77
CA LYS A 111 11.53 15.53 -1.66
C LYS A 111 10.70 14.26 -1.64
N GLN A 112 10.18 13.83 -2.78
CA GLN A 112 9.40 12.59 -2.88
C GLN A 112 10.23 11.38 -2.52
N ARG A 113 11.50 11.34 -2.94
CA ARG A 113 12.43 10.26 -2.60
C ARG A 113 12.73 10.22 -1.10
N ALA A 114 12.91 11.38 -0.46
CA ALA A 114 13.10 11.48 0.98
C ALA A 114 11.86 11.02 1.76
N ALA A 115 10.66 11.48 1.35
CA ALA A 115 9.39 11.05 1.96
C ALA A 115 9.17 9.54 1.82
N THR A 116 9.47 8.98 0.64
CA THR A 116 9.37 7.54 0.38
C THR A 116 10.30 6.75 1.31
N ARG A 117 11.55 7.21 1.50
CA ARG A 117 12.50 6.55 2.42
C ARG A 117 11.99 6.52 3.86
N GLN A 118 11.50 7.66 4.35
CA GLN A 118 10.92 7.73 5.71
C GLN A 118 9.73 6.78 5.87
N PHE A 119 8.85 6.72 4.87
CA PHE A 119 7.71 5.80 4.91
C PHE A 119 8.16 4.33 4.91
N THR A 120 9.17 3.97 4.09
CA THR A 120 9.70 2.61 4.08
C THR A 120 10.37 2.23 5.40
N GLU A 121 11.13 3.14 6.01
CA GLU A 121 11.76 2.92 7.32
C GLU A 121 10.71 2.70 8.41
N GLN A 122 9.67 3.55 8.45
CA GLN A 122 8.53 3.38 9.37
C GLN A 122 7.83 2.03 9.17
N THR A 123 7.62 1.62 7.92
CA THR A 123 6.98 0.34 7.60
C THR A 123 7.83 -0.84 8.09
N VAL A 124 9.16 -0.78 7.91
CA VAL A 124 10.08 -1.81 8.41
C VAL A 124 10.04 -1.87 9.94
N THR A 125 10.09 -0.73 10.63
CA THR A 125 9.98 -0.68 12.09
C THR A 125 8.64 -1.25 12.56
N LEU A 126 7.54 -0.93 11.91
CA LEU A 126 6.21 -1.41 12.29
C LEU A 126 6.10 -2.93 12.13
N ASN A 127 6.64 -3.49 11.04
CA ASN A 127 6.70 -4.94 10.84
C ASN A 127 7.57 -5.63 11.91
N GLN A 128 8.69 -5.03 12.31
CA GLN A 128 9.51 -5.56 13.41
C GLN A 128 8.73 -5.58 14.72
N ARG A 129 7.99 -4.52 15.05
CA ARG A 129 7.13 -4.46 16.25
C ARG A 129 6.01 -5.50 16.23
N LEU A 130 5.39 -5.74 15.07
CA LEU A 130 4.38 -6.79 14.92
C LEU A 130 4.99 -8.18 15.12
N ALA A 131 6.20 -8.42 14.60
CA ALA A 131 6.91 -9.67 14.82
C ALA A 131 7.25 -9.88 16.31
N GLU A 132 7.74 -8.85 17.00
CA GLU A 132 7.98 -8.87 18.45
C GLU A 132 6.69 -9.20 19.24
N LEU A 133 5.58 -8.54 18.88
CA LEU A 133 4.29 -8.76 19.54
C LEU A 133 3.77 -10.18 19.31
N SER A 134 3.90 -10.71 18.08
CA SER A 134 3.52 -12.09 17.77
C SER A 134 4.31 -13.11 18.60
N LYS A 135 5.61 -12.85 18.81
CA LYS A 135 6.47 -13.69 19.66
C LYS A 135 6.06 -13.60 21.12
N ALA A 136 5.76 -12.41 21.63
CA ALA A 136 5.31 -12.21 23.01
C ALA A 136 3.97 -12.90 23.28
N VAL A 137 3.04 -12.86 22.31
CA VAL A 137 1.76 -13.60 22.39
C VAL A 137 2.02 -15.11 22.45
N GLY A 138 2.92 -15.63 21.60
CA GLY A 138 3.31 -17.04 21.64
C GLY A 138 3.90 -17.46 22.99
N GLN A 139 4.79 -16.64 23.55
CA GLN A 139 5.35 -16.89 24.89
C GLN A 139 4.29 -16.85 25.99
N THR A 140 3.34 -15.90 25.92
CA THR A 140 2.24 -15.80 26.88
C THR A 140 1.34 -17.03 26.82
N GLN A 141 1.10 -17.57 25.62
CA GLN A 141 0.33 -18.80 25.44
C GLN A 141 1.04 -20.01 26.08
N GLU A 142 2.35 -20.13 25.92
CA GLU A 142 3.11 -21.21 26.57
C GLU A 142 3.11 -21.06 28.10
N ILE A 143 3.33 -19.86 28.63
CA ILE A 143 3.23 -19.59 30.08
C ILE A 143 1.84 -19.93 30.61
N ALA A 144 0.78 -19.65 29.85
CA ALA A 144 -0.58 -20.01 30.24
C ALA A 144 -0.77 -21.54 30.31
N LYS A 145 -0.22 -22.30 29.35
CA LYS A 145 -0.23 -23.76 29.38
C LYS A 145 0.54 -24.32 30.57
N GLU A 146 1.73 -23.79 30.83
CA GLU A 146 2.55 -24.17 31.99
C GLU A 146 1.83 -23.89 33.31
N ASN A 147 1.18 -22.74 33.44
CA ASN A 147 0.37 -22.40 34.62
C ASN A 147 -0.77 -23.39 34.85
N VAL A 148 -1.43 -23.85 33.78
CA VAL A 148 -2.49 -24.86 33.91
C VAL A 148 -1.90 -26.20 34.38
N THR A 149 -0.74 -26.60 33.86
CA THR A 149 -0.05 -27.83 34.30
C THR A 149 0.38 -27.73 35.76
N LEU A 150 1.06 -26.64 36.15
CA LEU A 150 1.47 -26.40 37.54
C LEU A 150 0.27 -26.41 38.50
N LYS A 151 -0.87 -25.85 38.11
CA LYS A 151 -2.09 -25.92 38.92
C LYS A 151 -2.56 -27.37 39.13
N ARG A 152 -2.50 -28.23 38.10
CA ARG A 152 -2.84 -29.66 38.26
C ARG A 152 -1.86 -30.35 39.20
N ASP A 153 -0.57 -30.08 39.06
CA ASP A 153 0.47 -30.69 39.89
C ASP A 153 0.32 -30.27 41.36
N VAL A 154 -0.01 -29.01 41.63
CA VAL A 154 -0.31 -28.52 42.99
C VAL A 154 -1.51 -29.24 43.60
N VAL A 155 -2.58 -29.45 42.81
CA VAL A 155 -3.74 -30.22 43.28
C VAL A 155 -3.35 -31.67 43.59
N ALA A 156 -2.62 -32.33 42.70
CA ALA A 156 -2.18 -33.71 42.90
C ALA A 156 -1.23 -33.86 44.11
N LEU A 157 -0.34 -32.89 44.35
CA LEU A 157 0.53 -32.88 45.53
C LEU A 157 -0.28 -32.68 46.82
N ARG A 158 -1.29 -31.82 46.78
CA ARG A 158 -2.19 -31.61 47.92
C ARG A 158 -2.93 -32.89 48.28
N GLU A 159 -3.49 -33.59 47.29
CA GLU A 159 -4.14 -34.89 47.51
C GLU A 159 -3.19 -35.94 48.12
N ARG A 160 -1.92 -35.95 47.69
CA ARG A 160 -0.91 -36.84 48.27
C ARG A 160 -0.58 -36.50 49.72
N LEU A 161 -0.51 -35.21 50.07
CA LEU A 161 -0.29 -34.77 51.45
C LEU A 161 -1.47 -35.16 52.33
N ASP A 162 -2.70 -34.89 51.90
CA ASP A 162 -3.92 -35.26 52.62
C ASP A 162 -3.98 -36.78 52.88
N ALA A 163 -3.57 -37.60 51.90
CA ALA A 163 -3.48 -39.05 52.04
C ALA A 163 -2.39 -39.53 53.01
N LEU A 164 -1.24 -38.85 53.06
CA LEU A 164 -0.18 -39.14 54.02
C LEU A 164 -0.57 -38.74 55.44
N ASP A 165 -1.22 -37.60 55.61
CA ASP A 165 -1.72 -37.14 56.90
C ASP A 165 -2.79 -38.10 57.46
N ALA A 166 -3.70 -38.59 56.61
CA ALA A 166 -4.67 -39.62 57.00
C ALA A 166 -3.98 -40.91 57.50
N ARG A 167 -2.96 -41.40 56.79
CA ARG A 167 -2.18 -42.58 57.21
C ARG A 167 -1.43 -42.35 58.53
N ALA A 168 -0.88 -41.15 58.73
CA ALA A 168 -0.19 -40.80 59.97
C ALA A 168 -1.15 -40.72 61.16
N GLN A 169 -2.36 -40.22 60.95
CA GLN A 169 -3.42 -40.21 61.97
C GLN A 169 -3.85 -41.63 62.34
N ASP A 170 -4.12 -42.49 61.36
CA ASP A 170 -4.49 -43.89 61.59
C ASP A 170 -3.47 -44.62 62.48
N HIS A 171 -2.18 -44.43 62.19
CA HIS A 171 -1.08 -45.06 62.94
C HIS A 171 -0.93 -44.51 64.38
N LYS A 172 -1.36 -43.27 64.63
CA LYS A 172 -1.36 -42.66 65.97
C LYS A 172 -2.55 -43.14 66.80
N SER A 173 -3.70 -43.38 66.18
CA SER A 173 -4.86 -44.01 66.83
C SER A 173 -4.60 -45.49 67.15
N SER A 174 -3.85 -46.22 66.33
CA SER A 174 -3.49 -47.62 66.61
C SER A 174 -2.40 -47.78 67.69
N SER A 175 -1.70 -46.70 68.07
CA SER A 175 -0.65 -46.72 69.10
C SER A 175 -1.10 -46.15 70.47
N SER A 176 -2.37 -45.77 70.64
CA SER A 176 -2.91 -45.43 71.96
C SER A 176 -3.38 -46.72 72.66
N PRO A 177 -2.76 -47.14 73.79
CA PRO A 177 -3.25 -48.27 74.55
C PRO A 177 -4.55 -47.86 75.24
N GLN A 178 -5.65 -48.49 74.84
CA GLN A 178 -6.93 -48.40 75.51
C GLN A 178 -6.78 -49.05 76.91
N PRO A 179 -7.06 -48.35 78.04
CA PRO A 179 -7.12 -49.01 79.33
C PRO A 179 -8.32 -49.97 79.33
N SER A 180 -8.04 -51.26 79.48
CA SER A 180 -9.04 -52.32 79.58
C SER A 180 -10.02 -52.02 80.72
N PRO A 181 -11.34 -52.18 80.52
CA PRO A 181 -12.30 -52.13 81.60
C PRO A 181 -12.15 -53.40 82.46
N SER A 182 -12.22 -53.18 83.77
CA SER A 182 -12.25 -54.17 84.84
C SER A 182 -13.13 -55.39 84.55
N GLU A 183 -12.60 -56.58 84.82
CA GLU A 183 -13.42 -57.73 85.23
C GLU A 183 -13.04 -58.12 86.66
N ASP A 184 -14.03 -57.98 87.55
CA ASP A 184 -14.14 -58.67 88.82
C ASP A 184 -13.87 -60.17 88.67
N LYS A 185 -13.19 -60.81 89.64
CA LYS A 185 -13.60 -62.10 90.21
C LYS A 185 -12.67 -62.62 91.33
N TRP A 186 -13.30 -62.79 92.51
CA TRP A 186 -12.99 -63.62 93.69
C TRP A 186 -11.75 -63.29 94.53
#